data_AF-A0A960GHX8-F1
#
_entry.id   AF-A0A960GHX8-F1
#
_cell.length_a   1.000
_cell.length_b   1.000
_cell.length_c   1.000
_cell.angle_alpha   90.00
_cell.angle_beta   90.00
_cell.angle_gamma   90.00
#
_symmetry.space_group_name_H-M   'P 1'
#
loop_
_entity.id
_entity.type
_entity.pdbx_description
1 polymer ?
#
loop_
_entity_poly.entity_id
_entity_poly.type
_entity_poly.pdbx_seq_one_letter_code
_entity_poly.pdbx_strand_id
1 'polypeptide(L)'
;MSQPHVATTAARARRATQRDFVDSGFAILADSGHRGLTIHGLCRHVGVSTGSFYHHFANWDHFVAALLAQWEGDQERQMNAAAAADSQLRRIEIARDLAS
;
A
#
# COMPACT_ATOMS: atom_id res chain seq x y z
N MET A 1 -36.47 22.57 22.81
CA MET A 1 -35.78 21.36 23.33
C MET A 1 -36.20 20.18 22.49
N SER A 2 -35.25 19.25 22.26
CA SER A 2 -35.33 18.01 21.48
C SER A 2 -34.99 18.12 19.98
N GLN A 3 -33.68 18.09 19.69
CA GLN A 3 -33.18 17.46 18.47
C GLN A 3 -33.22 15.92 18.65
N PRO A 4 -33.59 15.14 17.63
CA PRO A 4 -33.30 13.72 17.60
C PRO A 4 -31.85 13.49 17.11
N HIS A 5 -31.03 12.89 17.98
CA HIS A 5 -29.70 12.40 17.60
C HIS A 5 -29.89 11.04 16.92
N VAL A 6 -29.70 10.99 15.60
CA VAL A 6 -29.73 9.76 14.82
C VAL A 6 -28.61 8.84 15.33
N ALA A 7 -28.95 7.57 15.55
CA ALA A 7 -28.04 6.56 16.05
C ALA A 7 -27.03 6.18 14.95
N THR A 8 -25.75 6.48 15.17
CA THR A 8 -24.64 5.97 14.36
C THR A 8 -24.31 4.55 14.81
N THR A 9 -24.79 3.54 14.09
CA THR A 9 -24.27 2.18 14.22
C THR A 9 -22.90 2.12 13.56
N ALA A 10 -21.86 2.39 14.34
CA ALA A 10 -20.48 2.20 13.93
C ALA A 10 -20.21 0.70 13.72
N ALA A 11 -20.10 0.27 12.48
CA ALA A 11 -19.23 -0.86 12.18
C ALA A 11 -17.85 -0.51 12.75
N ARG A 12 -17.35 -1.30 13.72
CA ARG A 12 -16.07 -1.04 14.38
C ARG A 12 -15.01 -0.91 13.28
N ALA A 13 -14.50 0.30 13.06
CA ALA A 13 -13.50 0.58 12.05
C ALA A 13 -12.34 -0.41 12.26
N ARG A 14 -12.08 -1.28 11.26
CA ARG A 14 -10.96 -2.21 11.38
C ARG A 14 -9.71 -1.37 11.53
N ARG A 15 -8.81 -1.79 12.43
CA ARG A 15 -7.52 -1.11 12.57
C ARG A 15 -6.79 -1.25 11.23
N ALA A 16 -6.19 -0.15 10.79
CA ALA A 16 -5.24 -0.23 9.69
C ALA A 16 -4.13 -1.22 10.06
N THR A 17 -3.60 -1.86 9.05
CA THR A 17 -2.45 -2.75 9.13
C THR A 17 -1.27 -2.09 8.43
N GLN A 18 -0.06 -2.60 8.70
CA GLN A 18 1.13 -2.15 7.98
C GLN A 18 0.95 -2.27 6.45
N ARG A 19 0.27 -3.34 6.00
CA ARG A 19 0.01 -3.60 4.60
C ARG A 19 -0.86 -2.52 3.95
N ASP A 20 -1.87 -2.02 4.66
CA ASP A 20 -2.75 -0.96 4.15
C ASP A 20 -1.98 0.33 3.85
N PHE A 21 -0.98 0.66 4.67
CA PHE A 21 -0.12 1.81 4.42
C PHE A 21 0.81 1.59 3.23
N VAL A 22 1.35 0.38 3.07
CA VAL A 22 2.22 0.03 1.94
C VAL A 22 1.44 0.07 0.62
N ASP A 23 0.26 -0.55 0.56
CA ASP A 23 -0.62 -0.54 -0.62
C ASP A 23 -1.07 0.90 -0.95
N SER A 24 -1.41 1.68 0.08
CA SER A 24 -1.70 3.12 -0.05
C SER A 24 -0.50 3.90 -0.60
N GLY A 25 0.72 3.57 -0.18
CA GLY A 25 1.95 4.18 -0.68
C GLY A 25 2.11 4.00 -2.18
N PHE A 26 1.94 2.78 -2.69
CA PHE A 26 1.97 2.52 -4.14
C PHE A 26 0.86 3.24 -4.90
N ALA A 27 -0.36 3.26 -4.36
CA ALA A 27 -1.48 3.97 -4.99
C ALA A 27 -1.20 5.48 -5.11
N ILE A 28 -0.68 6.11 -4.04
CA ILE A 28 -0.32 7.53 -4.06
C ILE A 28 0.82 7.82 -5.04
N LEU A 29 1.83 6.94 -5.09
CA LEU A 29 2.93 7.08 -6.04
C LEU A 29 2.44 7.02 -7.50
N ALA A 30 1.51 6.11 -7.80
CA ALA A 30 0.95 5.98 -9.13
C ALA A 30 0.10 7.19 -9.54
N ASP A 31 -0.68 7.74 -8.61
CA ASP A 31 -1.61 8.85 -8.89
C ASP A 31 -0.93 10.23 -8.87
N SER A 32 -0.14 10.49 -7.82
CA SER A 32 0.35 11.83 -7.48
C SER A 32 1.89 11.92 -7.44
N GLY A 33 2.60 10.81 -7.67
CA GLY A 33 4.05 10.73 -7.61
C GLY A 33 4.63 10.94 -6.21
N HIS A 34 5.96 11.03 -6.13
CA HIS A 34 6.70 11.13 -4.86
C HIS A 34 6.29 12.32 -3.98
N ARG A 35 5.82 13.44 -4.57
CA ARG A 35 5.37 14.61 -3.81
C ARG A 35 4.09 14.36 -3.02
N GLY A 36 3.23 13.46 -3.50
CA GLY A 36 2.01 13.06 -2.80
C GLY A 36 2.30 12.11 -1.62
N LEU A 37 3.41 11.37 -1.69
CA LEU A 37 3.78 10.37 -0.70
C LEU A 37 4.32 11.03 0.58
N THR A 38 3.38 11.36 1.47
CA THR A 38 3.64 11.97 2.78
C THR A 38 2.86 11.22 3.87
N ILE A 39 3.28 11.32 5.14
CA ILE A 39 2.54 10.71 6.26
C ILE A 39 1.08 11.15 6.27
N HIS A 40 0.83 12.44 6.06
CA HIS A 40 -0.54 12.98 6.03
C HIS A 40 -1.32 12.48 4.81
N GLY A 41 -0.70 12.39 3.63
CA GLY A 41 -1.30 11.80 2.44
C GLY A 41 -1.70 10.34 2.66
N LEU A 42 -0.80 9.54 3.23
CA LEU A 42 -1.05 8.14 3.58
C LEU A 42 -2.21 7.99 4.57
N CYS A 43 -2.18 8.74 5.67
CA CYS A 43 -3.20 8.69 6.70
C CYS A 43 -4.58 9.08 6.15
N ARG A 44 -4.63 10.13 5.30
CA ARG A 44 -5.84 10.55 4.61
C ARG A 44 -6.36 9.46 3.67
N HIS A 45 -5.48 8.86 2.87
CA HIS A 45 -5.86 7.84 1.89
C HIS A 45 -6.37 6.55 2.57
N VAL A 46 -5.76 6.16 3.70
CA VAL A 46 -6.21 5.00 4.51
C VAL A 46 -7.43 5.34 5.39
N GLY A 47 -7.70 6.61 5.68
CA GLY A 47 -8.80 7.05 6.53
C GLY A 47 -8.51 6.94 8.04
N VAL A 48 -7.25 7.14 8.44
CA VAL A 48 -6.79 7.02 9.83
C VAL A 48 -6.03 8.26 10.30
N SER A 49 -5.75 8.33 11.60
CA SER A 49 -4.95 9.41 12.18
C SER A 49 -3.45 9.17 12.00
N THR A 50 -2.67 10.24 12.13
CA THR A 50 -1.21 10.16 12.20
C THR A 50 -0.71 9.28 13.35
N GLY A 51 -1.43 9.23 14.48
CA GLY A 51 -1.12 8.29 15.56
C GLY A 51 -1.17 6.83 15.11
N SER A 52 -2.13 6.48 14.24
CA SER A 52 -2.20 5.13 13.65
C SER A 52 -0.96 4.78 12.85
N PHE A 53 -0.38 5.73 12.12
CA PHE A 53 0.86 5.50 11.38
C PHE A 53 2.01 5.14 12.33
N TYR A 54 2.21 5.91 13.40
CA TYR A 54 3.28 5.68 14.37
C TYR A 54 3.13 4.40 15.20
N HIS A 55 1.93 3.80 15.23
CA HIS A 55 1.75 2.46 15.78
C HIS A 55 2.35 1.35 14.90
N HIS A 56 2.52 1.59 13.59
CA HIS A 56 3.08 0.61 12.64
C HIS A 56 4.52 0.92 12.22
N PHE A 57 4.88 2.21 12.16
CA PHE A 57 6.20 2.63 11.71
C PHE A 57 6.83 3.61 12.70
N ALA A 58 8.06 3.31 13.12
CA ALA A 58 8.79 4.17 14.04
C ALA A 58 9.06 5.56 13.46
N ASN A 59 9.29 5.63 12.15
CA ASN A 59 9.58 6.86 11.41
C ASN A 59 9.28 6.66 9.92
N TRP A 60 9.56 7.70 9.13
CA TRP A 60 9.39 7.68 7.68
C TRP A 60 10.27 6.64 6.99
N ASP A 61 11.54 6.53 7.37
CA ASP A 61 12.48 5.61 6.75
C ASP A 61 12.08 4.15 6.97
N HIS A 62 11.51 3.81 8.13
CA HIS A 62 10.95 2.49 8.41
C HIS A 62 9.76 2.16 7.50
N PHE A 63 8.94 3.15 7.15
CA PHE A 63 7.88 2.99 6.15
C PHE A 63 8.45 2.80 4.75
N VAL A 64 9.41 3.63 4.34
CA VAL A 64 10.04 3.54 3.02
C VAL A 64 10.75 2.20 2.85
N ALA A 65 11.44 1.70 3.87
CA ALA A 65 12.05 0.38 3.87
C ALA A 65 11.02 -0.75 3.67
N ALA A 66 9.86 -0.67 4.36
CA ALA A 66 8.79 -1.64 4.18
C ALA A 66 8.17 -1.58 2.76
N LEU A 67 8.03 -0.37 2.21
CA LEU A 67 7.54 -0.16 0.84
C LEU A 67 8.51 -0.77 -0.19
N LEU A 68 9.82 -0.53 -0.03
CA LEU A 68 10.86 -1.09 -0.89
C LEU A 68 10.93 -2.63 -0.79
N ALA A 69 10.91 -3.17 0.43
CA ALA A 69 10.94 -4.62 0.64
C ALA A 69 9.75 -5.33 -0.04
N GLN A 70 8.56 -4.73 0.01
CA GLN A 70 7.40 -5.26 -0.70
C GLN A 70 7.61 -5.21 -2.22
N TRP A 71 8.11 -4.10 -2.75
CA TRP A 71 8.41 -3.96 -4.17
C TRP A 71 9.46 -4.98 -4.64
N GLU A 72 10.59 -5.09 -3.95
CA GLU A 72 11.66 -6.06 -4.24
C GLU A 72 11.12 -7.49 -4.24
N GLY A 73 10.34 -7.86 -3.22
CA GLY A 73 9.74 -9.19 -3.15
C GLY A 73 8.73 -9.47 -4.27
N ASP A 74 7.96 -8.46 -4.70
CA ASP A 74 7.08 -8.58 -5.87
C ASP A 74 7.88 -8.78 -7.16
N GLN A 75 8.98 -8.04 -7.35
CA GLN A 75 9.88 -8.19 -8.50
C GLN A 75 10.55 -9.57 -8.53
N GLU A 76 11.10 -10.04 -7.40
CA GLU A 76 11.71 -11.36 -7.29
C GLU A 76 10.71 -12.47 -7.63
N ARG A 77 9.47 -12.40 -7.11
CA ARG A 77 8.42 -13.36 -7.41
C ARG A 77 8.11 -13.42 -8.91
N GLN A 78 7.97 -12.27 -9.55
CA GLN A 78 7.68 -12.20 -10.98
C GLN A 78 8.85 -12.74 -11.83
N MET A 79 10.09 -12.40 -11.48
CA MET A 79 11.29 -12.89 -12.17
C MET A 79 11.42 -14.42 -12.04
N ASN A 80 11.19 -14.95 -10.84
CA ASN A 80 11.21 -16.39 -10.59
C ASN A 80 10.09 -17.12 -11.36
N ALA A 81 8.89 -16.53 -11.44
CA ALA A 81 7.80 -17.06 -12.24
C ALA A 81 8.14 -17.09 -13.74
N ALA A 82 8.81 -16.07 -14.25
CA ALA A 82 9.31 -16.06 -15.63
C ALA A 82 10.36 -17.16 -15.86
N ALA A 83 11.33 -17.30 -14.95
CA ALA A 83 12.38 -18.32 -15.08
C ALA A 83 11.81 -19.76 -15.05
N ALA A 84 10.79 -20.00 -14.21
CA ALA A 84 10.15 -21.30 -14.04
C ALA A 84 9.12 -21.64 -15.11
N ALA A 85 8.77 -20.72 -16.01
CA ALA A 85 7.72 -20.99 -17.00
C ALA A 85 8.19 -22.00 -18.06
N ASP A 86 7.37 -23.03 -18.29
CA ASP A 86 7.61 -24.10 -19.27
C ASP A 86 7.46 -23.64 -20.73
N SER A 87 6.88 -22.46 -20.95
CA SER A 87 6.63 -21.89 -22.28
C SER A 87 7.39 -20.58 -22.47
N GLN A 88 8.10 -20.46 -23.60
CA GLN A 88 8.78 -19.22 -23.99
C GLN A 88 7.82 -18.04 -24.13
N LEU A 89 6.58 -18.28 -24.59
CA LEU A 89 5.56 -17.23 -24.69
C LEU A 89 5.21 -16.68 -23.30
N ARG A 90 5.03 -17.56 -22.31
CA ARG A 90 4.75 -17.18 -20.93
C ARG A 90 5.89 -16.37 -20.30
N ARG A 91 7.16 -16.68 -20.64
CA ARG A 91 8.31 -15.88 -20.19
C ARG A 91 8.27 -14.46 -20.74
N ILE A 92 7.96 -14.32 -22.03
CA ILE A 92 7.87 -13.02 -22.69
C ILE A 92 6.70 -12.20 -22.14
N GLU A 93 5.56 -12.82 -21.84
CA GLU A 93 4.42 -12.16 -21.20
C GLU A 93 4.80 -11.58 -19.83
N ILE A 94 5.42 -12.40 -18.96
CA ILE A 94 5.84 -11.94 -17.63
C ILE A 94 6.92 -10.84 -17.73
N ALA A 95 7.88 -10.99 -18.65
CA ALA A 95 8.91 -9.97 -18.88
C ALA A 95 8.34 -8.66 -19.44
N ARG A 96 7.27 -8.72 -20.23
CA ARG A 96 6.56 -7.53 -20.70
C ARG A 96 5.86 -6.81 -19.55
N ASP A 97 5.13 -7.53 -18.72
CA ASP A 97 4.40 -6.96 -17.57
C ASP A 97 5.36 -6.30 -16.56
N LEU A 98 6.61 -6.79 -16.47
CA LEU A 98 7.68 -6.18 -15.69
C LEU A 98 8.20 -4.84 -16.25
N ALA A 99 8.05 -4.59 -17.56
CA ALA A 99 8.61 -3.43 -18.26
C ALA A 99 7.62 -2.27 -18.45
N SER A 100 6.37 -2.45 -18.06
CA SER A 100 5.25 -1.49 -18.16
C SER A 100 4.96 -0.80 -16.84
#